data_AF-A0A972ULF8-F1
#
_entry.id   AF-A0A972ULF8-F1
#
_cell.length_a   1.000
_cell.length_b   1.000
_cell.length_c   1.000
_cell.angle_alpha   90.00
_cell.angle_beta   90.00
_cell.angle_gamma   90.00
#
_symmetry.space_group_name_H-M   'P 1'
#
loop_
_entity.id
_entity.type
_entity.pdbx_description
1 polymer ?
#
loop_
_entity_poly.entity_id
_entity_poly.type
_entity_poly.pdbx_seq_one_letter_code
_entity_poly.pdbx_strand_id
1 'polypeptide(L)' 'EYFAGDYSIADIAIYPWCRNPDRRGITYDDYPDLKRWFNAVAARPAVQRGEQVLAESVRQGEHTPEAWKLLFGDAQYQKH' A
#
# COMPACT_ATOMS: atom_id res chain seq x y z
N GLU A 1 -4.62 -21.37 -2.88
CA GLU A 1 -5.55 -20.82 -1.87
C GLU A 1 -5.23 -19.35 -1.66
N TYR A 2 -6.26 -18.52 -1.54
CA TYR A 2 -6.16 -17.10 -1.18
C TYR A 2 -6.08 -16.94 0.35
N PHE A 3 -6.06 -15.71 0.86
CA PHE A 3 -5.84 -15.46 2.29
C PHE A 3 -6.93 -16.06 3.19
N ALA A 4 -8.16 -16.16 2.69
CA ALA A 4 -9.31 -16.70 3.40
C ALA A 4 -10.02 -17.80 2.59
N GLY A 5 -9.24 -18.69 1.95
CA GLY A 5 -9.77 -19.74 1.08
C GLY A 5 -9.93 -19.26 -0.36
N ASP A 6 -11.14 -18.83 -0.71
CA ASP A 6 -11.43 -18.22 -2.00
C ASP A 6 -11.08 -16.73 -2.03
N TYR A 7 -10.91 -16.17 -3.24
CA TYR A 7 -10.65 -14.74 -3.40
C TYR A 7 -11.79 -13.91 -2.80
N SER A 8 -11.45 -13.02 -1.89
CA SER A 8 -12.43 -12.30 -1.08
C SER A 8 -12.01 -10.85 -0.78
N ILE A 9 -12.85 -10.15 0.00
CA ILE A 9 -12.52 -8.80 0.50
C ILE A 9 -11.24 -8.79 1.35
N ALA A 10 -10.88 -9.92 1.98
CA ALA A 10 -9.64 -10.03 2.73
C ALA A 10 -8.42 -9.79 1.81
N ASP A 11 -8.41 -10.40 0.63
CA ASP A 11 -7.31 -10.24 -0.33
C ASP A 11 -7.21 -8.80 -0.85
N ILE A 12 -8.37 -8.20 -1.14
CA ILE A 12 -8.48 -6.82 -1.63
C ILE A 12 -7.95 -5.84 -0.57
N ALA A 13 -8.29 -6.06 0.71
CA ALA A 13 -7.89 -5.20 1.81
C ALA A 13 -6.41 -5.34 2.17
N ILE A 14 -5.86 -6.56 2.12
CA ILE A 14 -4.49 -6.84 2.55
C ILE A 14 -3.48 -6.51 1.44
N TYR A 15 -3.80 -6.79 0.18
CA TYR A 15 -2.87 -6.65 -0.95
C TYR A 15 -2.11 -5.32 -1.01
N PRO A 16 -2.76 -4.14 -0.87
CA PRO A 16 -2.07 -2.86 -0.95
C PRO A 16 -1.01 -2.68 0.13
N TRP A 17 -1.23 -3.24 1.32
CA TRP A 17 -0.27 -3.17 2.41
C TRP A 17 1.00 -3.98 2.11
N CYS A 18 0.93 -5.03 1.31
CA CYS A 18 2.08 -5.87 1.03
C CYS A 18 2.98 -5.31 -0.09
N ARG A 19 2.47 -4.45 -0.98
CA ARG A 19 3.14 -4.03 -2.24
C ARG A 19 4.58 -3.51 -2.13
N ASN A 20 4.97 -2.91 -0.99
CA ASN A 20 6.30 -2.30 -0.81
C ASN A 20 6.98 -2.87 0.47
N PRO A 21 7.44 -4.13 0.45
CA PRO A 21 8.06 -4.75 1.62
C PRO A 21 9.44 -4.16 1.95
N ASP A 22 10.13 -3.63 0.93
CA ASP A 22 11.40 -2.90 1.02
C ASP A 22 11.31 -1.69 1.95
N ARG A 23 10.18 -0.96 1.93
CA ARG A 23 9.93 0.17 2.84
C ARG A 23 9.90 -0.22 4.32
N ARG A 24 9.83 -1.51 4.62
CA ARG A 24 9.82 -2.08 5.99
C ARG A 24 11.05 -2.94 6.27
N GLY A 25 12.00 -3.00 5.34
CA GLY A 25 13.20 -3.83 5.47
C GLY A 25 12.91 -5.34 5.40
N ILE A 26 11.86 -5.75 4.68
CA ILE A 26 11.46 -7.15 4.53
C ILE A 26 11.65 -7.61 3.08
N THR A 27 12.01 -8.88 2.86
CA THR A 27 11.95 -9.54 1.56
C THR A 27 10.86 -10.61 1.52
N TYR A 28 10.26 -10.82 0.36
CA TYR A 28 9.30 -11.89 0.15
C TYR A 28 9.92 -13.29 0.14
N ASP A 29 11.24 -13.40 -0.03
CA ASP A 29 11.92 -14.69 -0.07
C ASP A 29 11.85 -15.43 1.28
N ASP A 30 11.72 -14.68 2.37
CA ASP A 30 11.52 -15.24 3.72
C ASP A 30 10.08 -15.75 3.94
N TYR A 31 9.13 -15.42 3.06
CA TYR A 31 7.71 -15.69 3.20
C TYR A 31 7.11 -16.29 1.91
N PRO A 32 7.43 -17.56 1.58
CA PRO A 32 7.06 -18.16 0.29
C PRO A 32 5.55 -18.22 0.04
N ASP A 33 4.74 -18.47 1.07
CA ASP A 33 3.27 -18.51 0.92
C ASP A 33 2.69 -17.12 0.66
N LEU A 34 3.24 -16.09 1.31
CA LEU A 34 2.90 -14.70 1.09
C LEU A 34 3.29 -14.28 -0.33
N LYS A 35 4.49 -14.64 -0.78
CA LYS A 35 4.99 -14.36 -2.14
C LYS A 35 4.07 -14.99 -3.20
N ARG A 36 3.73 -16.27 -3.03
CA ARG A 36 2.79 -17.00 -3.90
C ARG A 36 1.43 -16.29 -3.96
N TRP A 37 0.86 -15.98 -2.79
CA TRP A 37 -0.43 -15.29 -2.68
C TRP A 37 -0.40 -13.90 -3.35
N PHE A 38 0.62 -13.10 -3.05
CA PHE A 38 0.78 -11.76 -3.59
C PHE A 38 0.85 -11.78 -5.11
N ASN A 39 1.65 -12.68 -5.68
CA ASN A 39 1.76 -12.86 -7.13
C ASN A 39 0.41 -13.27 -7.75
N ALA A 40 -0.35 -14.15 -7.10
CA ALA A 40 -1.67 -14.56 -7.57
C ALA A 40 -2.67 -13.39 -7.59
N VAL A 41 -2.67 -12.54 -6.56
CA VAL A 41 -3.52 -11.34 -6.51
C VAL A 41 -3.08 -10.29 -7.53
N ALA A 42 -1.77 -10.03 -7.64
CA ALA A 42 -1.19 -9.07 -8.59
C ALA A 42 -1.45 -9.44 -10.07
N ALA A 43 -1.54 -10.73 -10.38
CA ALA A 43 -1.82 -11.20 -11.74
C ALA A 43 -3.26 -10.95 -12.20
N ARG A 44 -4.19 -10.56 -11.31
CA ARG A 44 -5.60 -10.36 -11.68
C ARG A 44 -5.78 -9.07 -12.49
N PRO A 45 -6.47 -9.10 -13.64
CA PRO A 45 -6.68 -7.89 -14.45
C PRO A 45 -7.38 -6.75 -13.72
N ALA A 46 -8.29 -7.06 -12.79
CA ALA A 46 -8.97 -6.04 -11.98
C ALA A 46 -8.02 -5.34 -10.99
N VAL A 47 -7.07 -6.07 -10.41
CA VAL A 47 -6.07 -5.53 -9.49
C VAL A 47 -5.12 -4.62 -10.26
N GLN A 48 -4.61 -5.08 -11.41
CA GLN A 48 -3.76 -4.26 -12.28
C GLN A 48 -4.44 -2.96 -12.69
N ARG A 49 -5.72 -2.99 -13.09
CA ARG A 49 -6.49 -1.77 -13.38
C ARG A 49 -6.59 -0.85 -12.17
N GLY A 50 -6.82 -1.40 -10.98
CA GLY A 50 -6.87 -0.64 -9.73
C GLY A 50 -5.54 0.05 -9.41
N GLU A 51 -4.42 -0.61 -9.68
CA GLU A 51 -3.08 -0.02 -9.47
C GLU A 51 -2.76 1.13 -10.41
N GLN A 52 -3.36 1.15 -11.61
CA GLN A 52 -3.18 2.27 -12.55
C GLN A 52 -3.96 3.51 -12.14
N VAL A 53 -4.95 3.38 -11.24
CA VAL A 53 -5.71 4.53 -10.74
C VAL A 53 -4.76 5.46 -9.98
N LEU A 54 -4.71 6.72 -10.42
CA LEU A 54 -3.84 7.77 -9.86
C LEU A 54 -2.33 7.48 -9.98
N ALA A 55 -1.89 6.50 -10.78
CA ALA A 55 -0.47 6.16 -10.94
C ALA A 55 0.37 7.37 -11.39
N GLU A 56 -0.20 8.24 -12.24
CA GLU A 56 0.44 9.47 -12.72
C GLU A 56 0.36 10.63 -11.71
N SER A 57 -0.53 10.53 -10.72
CA SER A 57 -0.76 11.55 -9.68
C SER A 57 -0.18 11.14 -8.33
N VAL A 58 0.63 10.07 -8.28
CA VAL A 58 1.30 9.65 -7.04
C VAL A 58 2.24 10.77 -6.61
N ARG A 59 2.03 11.27 -5.39
CA ARG A 59 2.87 12.30 -4.82
C ARG A 59 4.31 11.77 -4.67
N GLN A 60 5.26 12.47 -5.27
CA GLN A 60 6.68 12.17 -5.21
C GLN A 60 7.40 13.11 -4.22
N GLY A 61 8.50 12.64 -3.66
CA GLY A 61 9.40 13.44 -2.82
C GLY A 61 8.93 13.64 -1.36
N GLU A 62 9.78 14.30 -0.60
CA GLU A 62 9.56 14.60 0.81
C GLU A 62 8.45 15.65 1.01
N HIS A 63 7.88 15.70 2.21
CA HIS A 63 6.99 16.81 2.58
C HIS A 63 7.83 18.08 2.74
N THR A 64 7.33 19.22 2.26
CA THR A 64 7.95 20.52 2.56
C THR A 64 7.85 20.82 4.07
N PRO A 65 8.70 21.68 4.63
CA PRO A 65 8.57 22.11 6.03
C PRO A 65 7.17 22.65 6.37
N GLU A 66 6.54 23.39 5.45
CA GLU A 66 5.18 23.91 5.60
C GLU A 66 4.15 22.77 5.62
N ALA A 67 4.30 21.79 4.73
CA ALA A 67 3.43 20.61 4.71
C ALA A 67 3.59 19.78 6.00
N TRP A 68 4.81 19.64 6.52
CA TRP A 68 5.05 19.02 7.83
C TRP A 68 4.33 19.77 8.96
N LYS A 69 4.43 21.10 8.99
CA LYS A 69 3.75 21.93 10.00
C LYS A 69 2.22 21.81 9.93
N LEU A 70 1.66 21.72 8.72
CA LEU A 70 0.22 21.55 8.52
C LEU A 70 -0.29 20.16 8.92
N LEU A 71 0.47 19.10 8.59
CA LEU A 71 0.07 17.72 8.85
C LEU A 71 0.32 17.26 10.28
N PHE A 72 1.37 17.77 10.92
CA PHE A 72 1.89 17.23 12.19
C PHE A 72 2.39 18.31 13.18
N GLY A 73 2.17 19.60 12.91
CA GLY A 73 2.64 20.71 13.75
C GLY A 73 1.55 21.45 14.52
N ASP A 74 1.92 22.60 15.10
CA ASP A 74 1.10 23.39 16.05
C ASP A 74 -0.29 23.80 15.52
N ALA A 75 -0.46 23.90 14.21
CA ALA A 75 -1.71 24.33 13.59
C ALA A 75 -2.90 23.41 13.92
N GLN A 76 -2.65 22.13 14.21
CA GLN A 76 -3.68 21.19 14.65
C GLN A 76 -4.29 21.55 16.02
N TYR A 77 -3.55 22.28 16.87
CA TYR A 77 -3.95 22.62 18.23
C TYR A 77 -4.20 24.12 18.47
N GLN A 78 -4.08 24.96 17.43
CA GLN A 78 -4.45 26.38 17.52
C GLN A 78 -5.98 26.50 17.62
N LYS A 79 -6.47 27.00 18.76
CA LYS A 79 -7.89 27.32 18.92
C LYS A 79 -8.26 28.54 18.06
N HIS A 80 -9.35 28.42 17.31
CA HIS A 80 -10.01 29.52 16.61
C HIS A 80 -10.54 30.59 17.57
#